data_AF-A0A2S7NRW3-F1
#
_entry.id   AF-A0A2S7NRW3-F1
#
_cell.length_a   1.000
_cell.length_b   1.000
_cell.length_c   1.000
_cell.angle_alpha   90.00
_cell.angle_beta   90.00
_cell.angle_gamma   90.00
#
_symmetry.space_group_name_H-M   'P 1'
#
loop_
_entity.id
_entity.type
_entity.pdbx_description
1 polymer ?
#
loop_
_entity_poly.entity_id
_entity_poly.type
_entity_poly.pdbx_seq_one_letter_code
_entity_poly.pdbx_strand_id
1 'polypeptide(L)'
;MESDITFGVHDIGLTANIVTRQIGPLLSNGSAEYLYLGCYYDGGGRQLLKTINNATNENGWCQTYCFGLGYVFAGTEYQRRCWTTTDLK
;
A
#
# COMPACT_ATOMS: atom_id res chain seq x y z
N MET A 1 32.80 -3.88 12.06
CA MET A 1 31.96 -4.08 13.25
C MET A 1 32.81 -4.87 14.20
N GLU A 2 33.23 -4.26 15.30
CA GLU A 2 34.09 -4.95 16.25
C GLU A 2 33.22 -5.77 17.20
N SER A 3 33.55 -7.05 17.37
CA SER A 3 32.81 -7.95 18.27
C SER A 3 33.46 -7.89 19.63
N ASP A 4 32.87 -7.11 20.54
CA ASP A 4 33.28 -7.08 21.94
C ASP A 4 32.95 -8.41 22.62
N ILE A 5 33.97 -9.25 22.82
CA ILE A 5 33.88 -10.58 23.44
C ILE A 5 33.52 -10.55 24.94
N THR A 6 33.49 -9.37 25.57
CA THR A 6 33.10 -9.22 26.99
C THR A 6 31.62 -8.95 27.17
N PHE A 7 30.89 -8.66 26.09
CA PHE A 7 29.48 -8.28 26.19
C PHE A 7 28.55 -9.43 26.61
N GLY A 8 28.98 -10.69 26.61
CA GLY A 8 28.16 -11.81 27.11
C GLY A 8 26.80 -11.99 26.38
N VAL A 9 25.99 -12.94 26.83
CA VAL A 9 24.61 -13.12 26.35
C VAL A 9 23.68 -12.27 27.20
N HIS A 10 22.90 -11.40 26.56
CA HIS A 10 21.87 -10.60 27.20
C HIS A 10 20.51 -10.95 26.61
N ASP A 11 19.58 -11.40 27.46
CA ASP A 11 18.18 -11.58 27.09
C ASP A 11 17.48 -10.22 27.12
N ILE A 12 17.20 -9.65 25.95
CA ILE A 12 16.40 -8.42 25.82
C ILE A 12 14.95 -8.81 25.55
N GLY A 13 14.12 -8.78 26.58
CA GLY A 13 12.67 -8.95 26.45
C GLY A 13 12.03 -7.72 25.82
N LEU A 14 11.70 -7.79 24.52
CA LEU A 14 10.99 -6.75 23.80
C LEU A 14 9.53 -7.17 23.60
N THR A 15 8.61 -6.41 24.21
CA THR A 15 7.18 -6.52 23.93
C THR A 15 6.75 -5.33 23.10
N ALA A 16 6.32 -5.56 21.86
CA ALA A 16 5.84 -4.51 20.97
C ALA A 16 4.62 -4.99 20.16
N ASN A 17 3.74 -4.06 19.83
CA ASN A 17 2.68 -4.29 18.86
C ASN A 17 3.19 -3.93 17.47
N ILE A 18 3.34 -4.93 16.60
CA ILE A 18 3.76 -4.71 15.21
C ILE A 18 2.51 -4.45 14.38
N VAL A 19 2.37 -3.21 13.91
CA VAL A 19 1.35 -2.83 12.93
C VAL A 19 2.02 -2.55 11.58
N THR A 20 1.34 -2.89 10.49
CA THR A 20 1.82 -2.53 9.16
C THR A 20 1.68 -1.03 8.94
N ARG A 21 2.59 -0.43 8.16
CA ARG A 21 2.48 0.98 7.77
C ARG A 21 1.21 1.17 6.94
N GLN A 22 0.29 1.98 7.46
CA GLN A 22 -0.90 2.39 6.72
C GLN A 22 -0.51 3.43 5.68
N ILE A 23 -1.08 3.33 4.48
CA ILE A 23 -0.79 4.21 3.34
C ILE A 23 -2.09 4.70 2.72
N GLY A 24 -2.02 5.82 2.01
CA GLY A 24 -3.20 6.44 1.42
C GLY A 24 -4.04 7.20 2.47
N PRO A 25 -5.33 7.42 2.18
CA PRO A 25 -6.25 8.04 3.13
C PRO A 25 -6.42 7.14 4.35
N LEU A 26 -6.47 7.74 5.53
CA LEU A 26 -6.64 7.05 6.80
C LEU A 26 -7.98 7.41 7.43
N LEU A 27 -8.58 6.44 8.08
CA LEU A 27 -9.73 6.60 8.97
C LEU A 27 -9.31 7.35 10.24
N SER A 28 -10.30 7.83 11.01
CA SER A 28 -10.07 8.56 12.26
C SER A 28 -9.31 7.77 13.34
N ASN A 29 -9.38 6.44 13.28
CA ASN A 29 -8.65 5.51 14.14
C ASN A 29 -7.21 5.21 13.64
N GLY A 30 -6.80 5.81 12.52
CA GLY A 30 -5.49 5.62 11.91
C GLY A 30 -5.34 4.39 11.00
N SER A 31 -6.37 3.57 10.80
CA SER A 31 -6.32 2.47 9.82
C SER A 31 -6.48 2.99 8.39
N ALA A 32 -5.91 2.29 7.41
CA ALA A 32 -6.08 2.65 6.00
C ALA A 32 -7.54 2.54 5.56
N GLU A 33 -7.98 3.51 4.75
CA GLU A 33 -9.30 3.52 4.11
C GLU A 33 -9.43 2.40 3.07
N TYR A 34 -8.36 2.13 2.33
CA TYR A 34 -8.31 1.04 1.35
C TYR A 34 -7.76 -0.23 1.97
N LEU A 35 -8.53 -1.31 1.86
CA LEU A 35 -8.04 -2.65 2.12
C LEU A 35 -7.19 -3.14 0.92
N TYR A 36 -6.04 -3.72 1.21
CA TYR A 36 -5.23 -4.39 0.20
C TYR A 36 -5.88 -5.72 -0.19
N LEU A 37 -6.39 -5.79 -1.42
CA LEU A 37 -7.07 -6.99 -1.95
C LEU A 37 -6.10 -8.03 -2.54
N GLY A 38 -4.91 -7.60 -2.97
CA GLY A 38 -3.90 -8.47 -3.56
C GLY A 38 -3.39 -8.01 -4.91
N CYS A 39 -2.56 -8.84 -5.54
CA CYS A 39 -2.07 -8.66 -6.90
C CYS A 39 -2.91 -9.51 -7.85
N TYR A 40 -3.59 -8.86 -8.80
CA TYR A 40 -4.44 -9.52 -9.79
C TYR A 40 -3.77 -9.52 -11.17
N TYR A 41 -3.92 -10.61 -11.91
CA TYR A 41 -3.44 -10.71 -13.27
C TYR A 41 -4.37 -9.95 -14.23
N ASP A 42 -3.84 -8.94 -14.93
CA ASP A 42 -4.61 -8.05 -15.83
C ASP A 42 -4.27 -8.30 -17.32
N GLY A 43 -3.96 -9.54 -17.69
CA GLY A 43 -3.68 -9.92 -19.08
C GLY A 43 -4.86 -10.56 -19.82
N GLY A 44 -5.89 -11.02 -19.10
CA GLY A 44 -7.07 -11.70 -19.67
C GLY A 44 -8.26 -10.78 -20.01
N GLY A 45 -8.18 -9.50 -19.64
CA GLY A 45 -9.24 -8.52 -19.82
C GLY A 45 -9.19 -7.44 -18.74
N ARG A 46 -9.30 -6.17 -19.15
CA ARG A 46 -9.09 -5.02 -18.25
C ARG A 46 -10.11 -4.99 -17.11
N GLN A 47 -9.62 -5.19 -15.89
CA GLN A 47 -10.43 -5.20 -14.66
C GLN A 47 -10.76 -3.78 -14.15
N LEU A 48 -9.81 -2.86 -14.29
CA LEU A 48 -9.93 -1.47 -13.81
C LEU A 48 -10.14 -0.49 -14.96
N LEU A 49 -11.09 0.42 -14.83
CA LEU A 49 -11.64 1.13 -16.01
C LEU A 49 -10.87 2.38 -16.43
N LYS A 50 -10.39 3.18 -15.49
CA LYS A 50 -9.76 4.47 -15.75
C LYS A 50 -8.32 4.46 -15.31
N THR A 51 -7.44 5.12 -16.05
CA THR A 51 -6.01 5.22 -15.71
C THR A 51 -5.46 6.63 -15.85
N ILE A 52 -4.51 6.94 -14.99
CA ILE A 52 -3.59 8.07 -15.10
C ILE A 52 -2.15 7.55 -15.03
N ASN A 53 -1.26 8.15 -15.82
CA ASN A 53 0.17 7.90 -15.73
C ASN A 53 0.85 8.95 -14.84
N ASN A 54 1.65 8.49 -13.89
CA ASN A 54 2.49 9.31 -13.02
C ASN A 54 3.89 8.67 -12.94
N ALA A 55 4.94 9.42 -13.27
CA ALA A 55 6.31 8.92 -13.27
C ALA A 55 6.82 8.53 -11.87
N THR A 56 6.24 9.11 -10.82
CA THR A 56 6.56 8.86 -9.41
C THR A 56 5.38 8.19 -8.69
N ASN A 57 4.66 7.30 -9.39
CA ASN A 57 3.49 6.64 -8.83
C ASN A 57 3.88 5.74 -7.64
N GLU A 58 3.16 5.89 -6.53
CA GLU A 58 3.26 5.03 -5.36
C GLU A 58 1.84 4.60 -4.94
N ASN A 59 1.74 3.47 -4.22
CA ASN A 59 0.44 2.94 -3.80
C ASN A 59 -0.36 3.96 -2.97
N GLY A 60 0.28 4.63 -2.01
CA GLY A 60 -0.37 5.63 -1.18
C GLY A 60 -0.83 6.86 -1.97
N TRP A 61 -0.04 7.29 -2.95
CA TRP A 61 -0.43 8.38 -3.85
C TRP A 61 -1.65 8.00 -4.69
N CYS A 62 -1.63 6.81 -5.30
CA CYS A 62 -2.74 6.34 -6.12
C CYS A 62 -4.03 6.17 -5.31
N GLN A 63 -3.95 5.63 -4.09
CA GLN A 63 -5.08 5.53 -3.16
C GLN A 63 -5.67 6.92 -2.83
N THR A 64 -4.82 7.89 -2.48
CA THR A 64 -5.26 9.26 -2.19
C THR A 64 -5.91 9.92 -3.40
N TYR A 65 -5.34 9.73 -4.59
CA TYR A 65 -5.91 10.22 -5.84
C TYR A 65 -7.29 9.61 -6.12
N CYS A 66 -7.43 8.29 -5.99
CA CYS A 66 -8.71 7.59 -6.20
C CYS A 66 -9.79 8.07 -5.22
N PHE A 67 -9.41 8.23 -3.96
CA PHE A 67 -10.31 8.68 -2.89
C PHE A 67 -10.85 10.08 -3.14
N GLY A 68 -9.96 11.01 -3.51
CA GLY A 68 -10.35 12.39 -3.84
C GLY A 68 -11.32 12.50 -5.02
N LEU A 69 -11.40 11.46 -5.86
CA LEU A 69 -12.33 11.35 -6.98
C LEU A 69 -13.58 10.49 -6.67
N GLY A 70 -13.69 9.95 -5.45
CA GLY A 70 -14.82 9.11 -5.03
C GLY A 70 -14.80 7.67 -5.56
N TYR A 71 -13.64 7.14 -5.98
CA TYR A 71 -13.52 5.74 -6.42
C TYR A 71 -13.24 4.80 -5.25
N VAL A 72 -13.92 3.65 -5.22
CA VAL A 72 -13.75 2.64 -4.17
C VAL A 72 -12.63 1.63 -4.44
N PHE A 73 -12.11 1.58 -5.67
CA PHE A 73 -10.96 0.74 -6.03
C PHE A 73 -9.82 1.58 -6.62
N ALA A 74 -8.61 1.24 -6.17
CA ALA A 74 -7.36 1.79 -6.64
C ALA A 74 -6.40 0.64 -7.01
N GLY A 75 -5.69 0.76 -8.13
CA GLY A 75 -4.70 -0.23 -8.54
C GLY A 75 -3.47 0.42 -9.15
N THR A 76 -2.30 -0.16 -8.94
CA THR A 76 -1.05 0.31 -9.54
C THR A 76 -0.51 -0.72 -10.54
N GLU A 77 -0.01 -0.26 -11.68
CA GLU A 77 0.52 -1.13 -12.73
C GLU A 77 1.79 -0.50 -13.35
N TYR A 78 2.76 -1.34 -13.72
CA TYR A 78 4.02 -0.92 -14.38
C TYR A 78 4.74 0.26 -13.70
N GLN A 79 4.68 0.33 -12.36
CA GLN A 79 5.33 1.36 -11.52
C GLN A 79 4.88 2.82 -11.79
N ARG A 80 4.02 3.06 -12.78
CA ARG A 80 3.67 4.41 -13.24
C ARG A 80 2.18 4.60 -13.50
N ARG A 81 1.42 3.53 -13.65
CA ARG A 81 -0.02 3.62 -13.88
C ARG A 81 -0.74 3.53 -12.56
N CYS A 82 -1.61 4.51 -12.33
CA CYS A 82 -2.64 4.44 -11.30
C CYS A 82 -3.97 4.20 -12.00
N TRP A 83 -4.74 3.26 -11.48
CA TRP A 83 -6.02 2.81 -12.00
C TRP A 83 -7.11 3.11 -10.98
N THR A 84 -8.25 3.61 -11.44
CA THR A 84 -9.38 4.00 -10.59
C THR A 84 -10.68 3.40 -11.13
N THR A 85 -11.53 2.89 -10.24
CA THR A 85 -12.87 2.43 -10.62
C THR A 85 -13.82 2.36 -9.41
N THR A 86 -15.12 2.44 -9.66
CA THR A 86 -16.17 2.14 -8.67
C THR A 86 -16.59 0.68 -8.71
N ASP A 87 -16.37 0.02 -9.84
CA ASP A 87 -16.86 -1.33 -10.13
C ASP A 87 -15.73 -2.18 -10.70
N LEU A 88 -15.65 -3.43 -10.25
CA LEU A 88 -14.80 -4.47 -10.86
C LEU A 88 -15.57 -5.18 -11.96
N LYS A 89 -14.87 -5.69 -12.97
CA LYS A 89 -15.47 -6.40 -14.12
C LYS A 89 -15.12 -7.88 -14.17
#